data_AF-A0A958H1S5-F1
#
_entry.id   AF-A0A958H1S5-F1
#
_cell.length_a   1.000
_cell.length_b   1.000
_cell.length_c   1.000
_cell.angle_alpha   90.00
_cell.angle_beta   90.00
_cell.angle_gamma   90.00
#
_symmetry.space_group_name_H-M   'P 1'
#
loop_
_entity.id
_entity.type
_entity.pdbx_description
1 polymer ?
#
loop_
_entity_poly.entity_id
_entity_poly.type
_entity_poly.pdbx_seq_one_letter_code
_entity_poly.pdbx_strand_id
1 'polypeptide(L)'
;MNDPQANPYVGPKPFTAEEWALFFGRRHEAAALLSLVLRNRLVLFCAPSGAGKTSLLNTTLRRELHDQGFEVLPIARVSGDAPAGAPEVTNIF
;
A
#
# COMPACT_ATOMS: atom_id res chain seq x y z
N MET A 1 -25.92 -6.51 -7.74
CA MET A 1 -25.65 -7.34 -8.92
C MET A 1 -24.24 -7.89 -8.76
N ASN A 2 -24.10 -9.10 -8.22
CA ASN A 2 -22.81 -9.81 -8.20
C ASN A 2 -22.89 -10.88 -9.29
N ASP A 3 -22.09 -10.72 -10.35
CA ASP A 3 -21.95 -11.74 -11.39
C ASP A 3 -20.99 -12.83 -10.88
N PRO A 4 -21.45 -14.09 -10.69
CA PRO A 4 -20.59 -15.20 -10.24
C PRO A 4 -19.47 -15.55 -11.25
N GLN A 5 -19.48 -14.98 -12.46
CA GLN A 5 -18.51 -15.18 -13.53
C GLN A 5 -17.41 -14.10 -13.61
N ALA A 6 -17.41 -13.10 -12.72
CA ALA A 6 -16.37 -12.07 -12.74
C ALA A 6 -15.00 -12.70 -12.44
N ASN A 7 -14.11 -12.66 -13.42
CA ASN A 7 -12.75 -13.18 -13.32
C ASN A 7 -12.06 -12.58 -12.07
N PRO A 8 -11.64 -13.39 -11.07
CA PRO A 8 -11.02 -12.88 -9.84
C PRO A 8 -9.64 -12.24 -10.09
N TYR A 9 -9.04 -12.51 -11.25
CA TYR A 9 -7.74 -11.95 -11.62
C TYR A 9 -7.91 -10.58 -12.26
N VAL A 10 -7.57 -9.54 -11.48
CA VAL A 10 -7.60 -8.13 -11.89
C VAL A 10 -6.56 -7.79 -12.98
N GLY A 11 -5.64 -8.70 -13.29
CA GLY A 11 -4.56 -8.48 -14.24
C GLY A 11 -3.45 -7.59 -13.66
N PRO A 12 -2.82 -6.71 -14.46
CA PRO A 12 -1.68 -5.91 -14.03
C PRO A 12 -2.05 -4.72 -13.11
N LYS A 13 -3.35 -4.42 -12.95
CA LYS A 13 -3.80 -3.36 -12.04
C LYS A 13 -3.64 -3.81 -10.58
N PRO A 14 -3.31 -2.91 -9.65
CA PRO A 14 -3.36 -3.23 -8.24
C PRO A 14 -4.80 -3.52 -7.79
N PHE A 15 -4.94 -4.38 -6.78
CA PHE A 15 -6.23 -4.60 -6.13
C PHE A 15 -6.68 -3.31 -5.40
N THR A 16 -7.97 -3.03 -5.43
CA THR A 16 -8.59 -1.93 -4.67
C THR A 16 -8.96 -2.37 -3.26
N ALA A 17 -9.33 -1.42 -2.39
CA ALA A 17 -9.75 -1.74 -1.02
C ALA A 17 -11.01 -2.64 -0.99
N GLU A 18 -11.92 -2.45 -1.94
CA GLU A 18 -13.16 -3.22 -2.07
C GLU A 18 -12.88 -4.66 -2.53
N GLU A 19 -11.80 -4.87 -3.27
CA GLU A 19 -11.37 -6.17 -3.77
C GLU A 19 -10.51 -6.94 -2.74
N TRP A 20 -10.40 -6.49 -1.48
CA TRP A 20 -9.55 -7.12 -0.45
C TRP A 20 -9.85 -8.62 -0.28
N ALA A 21 -11.10 -9.02 -0.43
CA ALA A 21 -11.54 -10.40 -0.26
C ALA A 21 -11.01 -11.33 -1.36
N LEU A 22 -10.51 -10.76 -2.47
CA LEU A 22 -9.88 -11.48 -3.58
C LEU A 22 -8.34 -11.51 -3.47
N PHE A 23 -7.77 -10.81 -2.49
CA PHE A 23 -6.32 -10.72 -2.29
C PHE A 23 -5.83 -11.71 -1.24
N PHE A 24 -5.16 -12.78 -1.68
CA PHE A 24 -4.77 -13.91 -0.84
C PHE A 24 -3.25 -14.08 -0.69
N GLY A 25 -2.83 -14.92 0.26
CA GLY A 25 -1.46 -15.43 0.38
C GLY A 25 -0.44 -14.48 1.03
N ARG A 26 -0.82 -13.25 1.38
CA ARG A 26 0.08 -12.21 1.91
C ARG A 26 -0.19 -11.80 3.36
N ARG A 27 -0.85 -12.66 4.13
CA ARG A 27 -1.25 -12.34 5.52
C ARG A 27 -0.05 -12.14 6.44
N HIS A 28 1.01 -12.92 6.27
CA HIS A 28 2.22 -12.79 7.08
C HIS A 28 2.97 -11.48 6.78
N GLU A 29 3.11 -11.13 5.50
CA GLU A 29 3.74 -9.89 5.08
C GLU A 29 2.93 -8.66 5.49
N ALA A 30 1.60 -8.73 5.43
CA ALA A 30 0.71 -7.68 5.93
C ALA A 30 0.91 -7.45 7.43
N ALA A 31 0.87 -8.52 8.24
CA ALA A 31 1.04 -8.42 9.69
C ALA A 31 2.44 -7.89 10.08
N ALA A 32 3.48 -8.29 9.35
CA ALA A 32 4.83 -7.76 9.55
C ALA A 32 4.91 -6.27 9.21
N LEU A 33 4.33 -5.86 8.08
CA LEU A 33 4.29 -4.46 7.66
C LEU A 33 3.45 -3.60 8.62
N LEU A 34 2.28 -4.08 9.06
CA LEU A 34 1.46 -3.41 10.05
C LEU A 34 2.25 -3.18 11.34
N SER A 35 2.96 -4.20 11.83
CA SER A 35 3.79 -4.08 13.03
C SER A 35 4.87 -3.00 12.88
N LEU A 36 5.47 -2.86 11.70
CA LEU A 36 6.43 -1.79 11.42
C LEU A 36 5.76 -0.41 11.38
N VAL A 37 4.59 -0.30 10.73
CA VAL A 37 3.84 0.96 10.62
C VAL A 37 3.36 1.44 11.99
N LEU A 38 2.88 0.54 12.85
CA LEU A 38 2.43 0.91 14.19
C LEU A 38 3.57 1.35 15.11
N ARG A 39 4.80 0.86 14.88
CA ARG A 39 5.97 1.18 15.71
C ARG A 39 6.75 2.39 15.23
N ASN A 40 6.77 2.65 13.93
CA ASN A 40 7.66 3.63 13.31
C ASN A 40 6.87 4.75 12.65
N ARG A 41 7.35 5.99 12.80
CA ARG A 41 6.76 7.16 12.14
C ARG A 41 6.91 7.14 10.62
N LEU A 42 7.92 6.43 10.12
CA LEU A 42 8.23 6.29 8.70
C LEU A 42 8.68 4.86 8.41
N VAL A 43 8.11 4.26 7.36
CA VAL A 43 8.47 2.93 6.87
C VAL A 43 8.71 3.01 5.37
N LEU A 44 9.88 2.55 4.92
CA LEU A 44 10.19 2.38 3.50
C LEU A 44 9.90 0.92 3.11
N PHE A 45 8.97 0.73 2.17
CA PHE A 45 8.58 -0.61 1.71
C PHE A 45 9.09 -0.88 0.29
N CYS A 46 10.12 -1.71 0.18
CA CYS A 46 10.79 -2.06 -1.07
C CYS A 46 10.46 -3.49 -1.52
N ALA A 47 10.25 -3.68 -2.82
CA ALA A 47 10.11 -4.98 -3.47
C ALA A 47 10.26 -4.82 -4.99
N PRO A 48 10.51 -5.90 -5.76
CA PRO A 48 10.51 -5.84 -7.22
C PRO A 48 9.22 -5.27 -7.83
N SER A 49 9.32 -4.74 -9.05
CA SER A 49 8.13 -4.34 -9.81
C SER A 49 7.20 -5.54 -10.01
N GLY A 50 5.88 -5.33 -9.95
CA GLY A 50 4.90 -6.41 -10.08
C GLY A 50 4.74 -7.33 -8.86
N ALA A 51 5.55 -7.19 -7.80
CA ALA A 51 5.46 -8.06 -6.61
C ALA A 51 4.17 -7.89 -5.77
N GLY A 52 3.28 -6.96 -6.13
CA GLY A 52 2.02 -6.72 -5.42
C GLY A 52 2.09 -5.70 -4.28
N LYS A 53 3.12 -4.83 -4.24
CA LYS A 53 3.27 -3.81 -3.19
C LYS A 53 2.04 -2.93 -3.02
N THR A 54 1.61 -2.30 -4.12
CA THR A 54 0.45 -1.39 -4.12
C THR A 54 -0.82 -2.14 -3.74
N SER A 55 -1.00 -3.37 -4.22
CA SER A 55 -2.14 -4.22 -3.83
C SER A 55 -2.15 -4.50 -2.32
N LEU A 56 -1.01 -4.86 -1.72
CA LEU A 56 -0.90 -5.12 -0.28
C LEU A 56 -1.23 -3.88 0.55
N LEU A 57 -0.75 -2.70 0.13
CA LEU A 57 -1.05 -1.43 0.79
C LEU A 57 -2.54 -1.08 0.70
N ASN A 58 -3.15 -1.20 -0.49
CA ASN A 58 -4.54 -0.84 -0.74
C ASN A 58 -5.56 -1.75 -0.07
N THR A 59 -5.22 -3.04 0.05
CA THR A 59 -6.10 -4.07 0.58
C THR A 59 -5.84 -4.28 2.07
N THR A 60 -4.99 -5.25 2.41
CA THR A 60 -4.82 -5.76 3.77
C THR A 60 -4.31 -4.69 4.71
N LEU A 61 -3.27 -3.94 4.36
CA LEU A 61 -2.71 -2.95 5.29
C LEU A 61 -3.70 -1.81 5.57
N ARG A 62 -4.30 -1.23 4.52
CA ARG A 62 -5.30 -0.15 4.68
C ARG A 62 -6.46 -0.62 5.56
N ARG A 63 -6.97 -1.83 5.32
CA ARG A 63 -8.04 -2.40 6.13
C ARG A 63 -7.60 -2.60 7.57
N GLU A 64 -6.44 -3.21 7.81
CA GLU A 64 -5.96 -3.47 9.18
C GLU A 64 -5.73 -2.16 9.96
N LEU A 65 -5.25 -1.10 9.31
CA LEU A 65 -5.14 0.22 9.93
C LEU A 65 -6.51 0.80 10.30
N HIS A 66 -7.52 0.67 9.43
CA HIS A 66 -8.89 1.07 9.77
C HIS A 66 -9.47 0.23 10.91
N ASP A 67 -9.27 -1.08 10.92
CA ASP A 67 -9.74 -1.98 11.98
C ASP A 67 -9.08 -1.65 13.34
N GLN A 68 -7.87 -1.07 13.33
CA GLN A 68 -7.18 -0.54 14.52
C GLN A 68 -7.62 0.88 14.91
N GLY A 69 -8.57 1.49 14.19
CA GLY A 69 -9.13 2.82 14.48
C GLY A 69 -8.32 4.00 13.94
N PHE A 70 -7.38 3.78 13.01
CA PHE A 70 -6.63 4.86 12.39
C PHE A 70 -7.41 5.57 11.30
N GLU A 71 -7.20 6.89 11.18
CA GLU A 71 -7.55 7.65 10.00
C GLU A 71 -6.52 7.39 8.89
N VAL A 72 -6.93 6.70 7.83
CA VAL A 72 -6.04 6.40 6.69
C VAL A 72 -6.28 7.40 5.56
N LEU A 73 -5.36 8.35 5.43
CA LEU A 73 -5.38 9.37 4.40
C LEU A 73 -5.30 8.80 2.97
N PRO A 74 -5.74 9.56 1.95
CA PRO A 74 -5.57 9.17 0.55
C PRO A 74 -4.11 8.95 0.17
N ILE A 75 -3.88 8.09 -0.83
CA ILE A 75 -2.53 7.82 -1.34
C ILE A 75 -2.06 9.04 -2.12
N ALA A 76 -0.96 9.63 -1.65
CA ALA A 76 -0.26 10.68 -2.37
C ALA A 76 0.80 10.06 -3.28
N ARG A 77 0.79 10.44 -4.57
CA ARG A 77 1.92 10.20 -5.45
C ARG A 77 2.86 11.40 -5.31
N VAL A 78 4.03 11.17 -4.74
CA VAL A 78 5.07 12.20 -4.69
C VAL A 78 5.63 12.37 -6.10
N SER A 79 5.35 13.53 -6.68
CA SER A 79 5.81 13.92 -8.01
C SER A 79 5.83 15.45 -8.10
N GLY A 80 6.75 15.99 -8.90
CA GLY A 80 6.92 17.43 -9.10
C GLY A 80 8.33 17.88 -8.76
N ASP A 81 8.62 19.13 -9.09
CA ASP A 81 9.88 19.78 -8.74
C ASP A 81 9.91 20.11 -7.24
N ALA A 82 11.12 20.12 -6.67
CA ALA A 82 11.31 20.65 -5.33
C ALA A 82 10.89 22.13 -5.30
N PRO A 83 10.27 22.61 -4.21
CA PRO A 83 9.89 24.01 -4.10
C PRO A 83 11.10 24.93 -4.24
N ALA A 84 10.91 26.11 -4.83
CA ALA A 84 11.98 27.08 -5.03
C ALA A 84 12.63 27.44 -3.67
N GLY A 85 13.96 27.33 -3.61
CA GLY A 85 14.72 27.53 -2.37
C GLY A 85 14.78 26.33 -1.43
N ALA A 86 14.29 25.15 -1.83
CA ALA A 86 14.55 23.91 -1.10
C ALA A 86 16.07 23.66 -1.04
N PRO A 87 16.62 23.31 0.14
CA PRO A 87 18.04 22.99 0.25
C PRO A 87 18.37 21.80 -0.64
N GLU A 88 19.54 21.85 -1.28
CA GLU A 88 20.06 20.71 -2.02
C GLU A 88 20.39 19.60 -1.01
N VAL A 89 19.50 18.61 -0.91
CA VAL A 89 19.70 17.46 -0.03
C VAL A 89 20.51 16.44 -0.80
N THR A 90 21.78 16.28 -0.43
CA THR A 90 22.60 15.19 -0.94
C THR A 90 22.04 13.88 -0.43
N ASN A 91 21.86 12.89 -1.32
CA ASN A 91 21.51 11.55 -0.88
C ASN A 91 22.59 11.06 0.09
N ILE A 92 22.17 10.76 1.32
CA ILE A 92 23.04 10.17 2.34
C ILE A 92 23.13 8.68 2.02
N PHE A 93 24.03 8.31 1.11
CA PHE A 93 24.45 6.93 0.87
C PHE A 93 25.91 6.77 1.30
#